data_AF-A0A7J3JEG0-F1
#
_entry.id   AF-A0A7J3JEG0-F1
#
_cell.length_a   1.000
_cell.length_b   1.000
_cell.length_c   1.000
_cell.angle_alpha   90.00
_cell.angle_beta   90.00
_cell.angle_gamma   90.00
#
_symmetry.space_group_name_H-M   'P 1'
#
loop_
_entity.id
_entity.type
_entity.pdbx_description
1 polymer ?
#
loop_
_entity_poly.entity_id
_entity_poly.type
_entity_poly.pdbx_seq_one_letter_code
_entity_poly.pdbx_strand_id
1 'polypeptide(L)'
;MDFSLLHGLYVKLSLINKPTGAFQHSELALMKSLVIYYSRSGNTRLVAEQISQEIGADIAEIIDKKKRKGLFGFILSGYDATRERLTKIVEIEKSPQDYDLIVIGTPMWNKRIAPAVRTYLKEKSFSGKHVALFCTNLGSPSERVFSTLKQLIPGCDFVSELTVTHVKKELAENKEKISEWAKNIILKTK
;
A
#
# COMPACT_ATOMS: atom_id res chain seq x y z
N MET A 1 -3.65 -33.89 -59.23
CA MET A 1 -4.02 -33.79 -57.80
C MET A 1 -5.12 -32.76 -57.69
N ASP A 2 -6.28 -33.19 -57.25
CA ASP A 2 -7.53 -32.43 -57.30
C ASP A 2 -7.58 -31.38 -56.18
N PHE A 3 -7.53 -30.10 -56.55
CA PHE A 3 -7.57 -28.95 -55.64
C PHE A 3 -8.96 -28.71 -55.02
N SER A 4 -9.98 -29.47 -55.41
CA SER A 4 -11.37 -29.37 -54.91
C SER A 4 -11.56 -29.94 -53.50
N LEU A 5 -10.73 -30.91 -53.10
CA LEU A 5 -10.88 -31.63 -51.82
C LEU A 5 -10.20 -30.92 -50.63
N LEU A 6 -9.19 -30.08 -50.88
CA LEU A 6 -8.51 -29.30 -49.83
C LEU A 6 -9.30 -28.05 -49.41
N HIS A 7 -10.10 -27.47 -50.30
CA HIS A 7 -10.93 -26.30 -49.97
C HIS A 7 -12.16 -26.68 -49.11
N GLY A 8 -12.70 -27.89 -49.31
CA GLY A 8 -13.83 -28.43 -48.54
C GLY A 8 -13.50 -28.79 -47.09
N LEU A 9 -12.24 -29.14 -46.78
CA LEU A 9 -11.81 -29.48 -45.43
C LEU A 9 -11.53 -28.22 -44.58
N TYR A 10 -11.00 -27.16 -45.20
CA TYR A 10 -10.69 -25.89 -44.52
C TYR A 10 -11.96 -25.12 -44.12
N VAL A 11 -13.01 -25.15 -44.95
CA VAL A 11 -14.29 -24.50 -44.63
C VAL A 11 -15.04 -25.26 -43.51
N LYS A 12 -14.94 -26.59 -43.46
CA LYS A 12 -15.68 -27.41 -42.48
C LYS A 12 -15.06 -27.43 -41.08
N LEU A 13 -13.77 -27.11 -40.93
CA LEU A 13 -13.14 -26.89 -39.62
C LEU A 13 -13.35 -25.47 -39.06
N SER A 14 -13.72 -24.50 -39.89
CA SER A 14 -14.02 -23.11 -39.45
C SER A 14 -15.44 -22.89 -38.92
N LEU A 15 -16.31 -23.91 -38.96
CA LEU A 15 -17.75 -23.76 -38.68
C LEU A 15 -18.29 -24.59 -37.50
N ILE A 16 -17.43 -25.22 -36.68
CA ILE A 16 -17.90 -26.08 -35.57
C ILE A 16 -17.77 -25.43 -34.19
N ASN A 17 -17.30 -24.18 -34.06
CA ASN A 17 -17.44 -23.43 -32.81
C ASN A 17 -17.51 -21.92 -33.07
N LYS A 18 -18.72 -21.44 -33.36
CA LYS A 18 -19.07 -20.04 -33.06
C LYS A 18 -19.80 -20.02 -31.71
N PRO A 19 -19.15 -19.59 -30.61
CA PRO A 19 -19.89 -18.93 -29.56
C PRO A 19 -20.26 -17.53 -30.07
N THR A 20 -21.53 -17.38 -30.43
CA THR A 20 -22.23 -16.09 -30.42
C THR A 20 -22.25 -15.58 -28.99
N GLY A 21 -21.45 -14.55 -28.74
CA GLY A 21 -21.40 -13.81 -27.50
C GLY A 21 -20.45 -12.65 -27.72
N ALA A 22 -20.80 -11.47 -27.26
CA ALA A 22 -19.85 -10.38 -27.15
C ALA A 22 -18.54 -10.93 -26.59
N PHE A 23 -17.40 -10.62 -27.21
CA PHE A 23 -16.13 -10.72 -26.49
C PHE A 23 -16.22 -9.68 -25.36
N GLN A 24 -16.86 -10.07 -24.25
CA GLN A 24 -16.46 -9.61 -22.94
C GLN A 24 -14.99 -10.01 -22.87
N HIS A 25 -14.11 -9.05 -23.17
CA HIS A 25 -12.89 -8.97 -22.39
C HIS A 25 -13.39 -8.93 -20.95
N SER A 26 -13.43 -10.08 -20.29
CA SER A 26 -13.20 -10.09 -18.85
C SER A 26 -11.78 -9.60 -18.73
N GLU A 27 -11.62 -8.27 -18.71
CA GLU A 27 -10.55 -7.63 -17.99
C GLU A 27 -10.52 -8.35 -16.65
N LEU A 28 -9.52 -9.21 -16.45
CA LEU A 28 -9.07 -9.49 -15.10
C LEU A 28 -8.71 -8.11 -14.56
N ALA A 29 -9.64 -7.46 -13.87
CA ALA A 29 -9.43 -6.15 -13.32
C ALA A 29 -8.16 -6.25 -12.48
N LEU A 30 -7.06 -5.68 -12.98
CA LEU A 30 -5.79 -5.71 -12.28
C LEU A 30 -6.00 -4.90 -11.01
N MET A 31 -5.92 -5.54 -9.86
CA MET A 31 -6.10 -4.90 -8.57
C MET A 31 -5.24 -3.65 -8.46
N LYS A 32 -5.88 -2.48 -8.40
CA LYS A 32 -5.17 -1.21 -8.34
C LYS A 32 -4.77 -0.95 -6.90
N SER A 33 -3.48 -0.75 -6.67
CA SER A 33 -2.91 -0.63 -5.33
C SER A 33 -2.29 0.75 -5.09
N LEU A 34 -2.41 1.27 -3.86
CA LEU A 34 -1.82 2.55 -3.44
C LEU A 34 -1.03 2.39 -2.14
N VAL A 35 0.25 2.77 -2.16
CA VAL A 35 1.09 2.91 -0.97
C VAL A 35 1.09 4.36 -0.50
N ILE A 36 0.56 4.60 0.69
CA ILE A 36 0.51 5.92 1.34
C ILE A 36 1.38 5.90 2.57
N TYR A 37 2.31 6.84 2.68
CA TYR A 37 3.22 6.84 3.83
C TYR A 37 3.64 8.26 4.24
N TYR A 38 4.13 8.39 5.47
CA TYR A 38 4.85 9.59 5.91
C TYR A 38 6.31 9.23 6.19
N SER A 39 7.29 10.09 5.85
CA SER A 39 8.68 9.89 6.29
C SER A 39 9.40 11.16 6.67
N ARG A 40 9.98 11.19 7.88
CA ARG A 40 10.81 12.33 8.32
C ARG A 40 12.27 12.21 7.90
N SER A 41 12.86 11.02 8.01
CA SER A 41 14.30 10.77 7.77
C SER A 41 14.58 9.72 6.69
N GLY A 42 13.55 9.32 5.94
CA GLY A 42 13.66 8.43 4.79
C GLY A 42 13.57 6.93 5.08
N ASN A 43 13.58 6.47 6.33
CA ASN A 43 13.43 5.03 6.62
C ASN A 43 12.10 4.47 6.09
N THR A 44 10.99 5.11 6.45
CA THR A 44 9.65 4.73 5.98
C THR A 44 9.49 4.89 4.47
N ARG A 45 10.19 5.87 3.87
CA ARG A 45 10.22 6.06 2.41
C ARG A 45 10.82 4.86 1.70
N LEU A 46 11.99 4.40 2.14
CA LEU A 46 12.65 3.23 1.55
C LEU A 46 11.77 1.99 1.57
N VAL A 47 11.06 1.75 2.68
CA VAL A 47 10.11 0.63 2.79
C VAL A 47 8.93 0.82 1.84
N ALA A 48 8.35 2.03 1.79
CA ALA A 48 7.22 2.33 0.92
C ALA A 48 7.55 2.17 -0.57
N GLU A 49 8.69 2.70 -1.00
CA GLU A 49 9.19 2.59 -2.37
C GLU A 49 9.41 1.13 -2.77
N GLN A 50 10.01 0.33 -1.88
CA GLN A 50 10.20 -1.08 -2.16
C GLN A 50 8.88 -1.84 -2.26
N ILE A 51 7.92 -1.60 -1.36
CA ILE A 51 6.58 -2.23 -1.44
C ILE A 51 5.91 -1.85 -2.77
N SER A 52 5.95 -0.57 -3.13
CA SER A 52 5.36 -0.06 -4.38
C SER A 52 5.98 -0.73 -5.60
N GLN A 53 7.31 -0.89 -5.64
CA GLN A 53 8.02 -1.59 -6.71
C GLN A 53 7.63 -3.06 -6.80
N GLU A 54 7.54 -3.76 -5.66
CA GLU A 54 7.27 -5.20 -5.62
C GLU A 54 5.87 -5.55 -6.13
N ILE A 55 4.87 -4.70 -5.83
CA ILE A 55 3.47 -4.97 -6.18
C ILE A 55 2.95 -4.12 -7.35
N GLY A 56 3.79 -3.28 -7.94
CA GLY A 56 3.38 -2.35 -9.01
C GLY A 56 2.33 -1.32 -8.55
N ALA A 57 2.40 -0.88 -7.30
CA ALA A 57 1.43 0.08 -6.75
C ALA A 57 1.81 1.53 -7.04
N ASP A 58 0.79 2.38 -7.14
CA ASP A 58 0.97 3.82 -7.01
C ASP A 58 1.51 4.18 -5.63
N ILE A 59 2.22 5.30 -5.54
CA ILE A 59 2.79 5.78 -4.28
C ILE A 59 2.44 7.25 -4.04
N ALA A 60 2.17 7.57 -2.77
CA ALA A 60 1.92 8.92 -2.29
C ALA A 60 2.60 9.17 -0.93
N GLU A 61 3.42 10.21 -0.86
CA GLU A 61 3.98 10.67 0.42
C GLU A 61 3.09 11.73 1.05
N ILE A 62 2.72 11.52 2.32
CA ILE A 62 2.11 12.54 3.16
C ILE A 62 3.17 13.56 3.54
N ILE A 63 2.96 14.83 3.17
CA ILE A 63 3.88 15.91 3.48
C ILE A 63 3.32 16.75 4.63
N ASP A 64 4.01 16.73 5.77
CA ASP A 64 3.66 17.55 6.94
C ASP A 64 4.17 18.99 6.74
N LYS A 65 3.27 19.98 6.81
CA LYS A 65 3.64 21.41 6.70
C LYS A 65 4.43 21.89 7.92
N LYS A 66 4.40 21.14 9.04
CA LYS A 66 5.19 21.44 10.24
C LYS A 66 6.65 21.01 10.04
N LYS A 67 7.59 21.92 10.31
CA LYS A 67 9.03 21.61 10.25
C LYS A 67 9.40 20.60 11.35
N ARG A 68 9.88 19.42 10.94
CA ARG A 68 10.32 18.34 11.86
C ARG A 68 11.79 17.94 11.70
N LYS A 69 12.58 18.73 10.96
CA LYS A 69 14.03 18.48 10.78
C LYS A 69 14.83 18.86 12.04
N GLY A 70 15.99 18.23 12.21
CA GLY A 70 16.92 18.52 13.31
C GLY A 70 16.48 18.00 14.68
N LEU A 71 17.29 18.29 15.71
CA LEU A 71 17.09 17.82 17.08
C LEU A 71 15.78 18.35 17.70
N PHE A 72 15.49 19.64 17.55
CA PHE A 72 14.23 20.23 18.02
C PHE A 72 13.02 19.60 17.32
N GLY A 73 13.11 19.37 16.01
CA GLY A 73 12.09 18.66 15.25
C GLY A 73 11.89 17.22 15.74
N PHE A 74 12.98 16.56 16.14
CA PHE A 74 12.93 15.22 16.74
C PHE A 74 12.15 15.19 18.06
N ILE A 75 12.45 16.10 18.97
CA ILE A 75 11.78 16.21 20.27
C ILE A 75 10.30 16.55 20.06
N LEU A 76 10.02 17.55 19.20
CA LEU A 76 8.67 17.99 18.89
C LEU A 76 7.82 16.90 18.22
N SER A 77 8.41 16.10 17.33
CA SER A 77 7.81 14.90 16.76
C SER A 77 7.30 13.94 17.85
N GLY A 78 8.16 13.59 18.81
CA GLY A 78 7.81 12.69 19.89
C GLY A 78 6.72 13.27 20.79
N TYR A 79 6.83 14.55 21.15
CA TYR A 79 5.84 15.24 21.97
C TYR A 79 4.46 15.29 21.30
N ASP A 80 4.38 15.70 20.04
CA ASP A 80 3.11 15.77 19.30
C ASP A 80 2.46 14.37 19.15
N ALA A 81 3.26 13.33 18.87
CA ALA A 81 2.77 11.96 18.75
C ALA A 81 2.22 11.42 20.08
N THR A 82 2.90 11.75 21.18
CA THR A 82 2.46 11.39 22.55
C THR A 82 1.13 12.05 22.89
N ARG A 83 0.97 13.33 22.52
CA ARG A 83 -0.26 14.11 22.70
C ARG A 83 -1.34 13.83 21.65
N GLU A 84 -1.10 12.88 20.74
CA GLU A 84 -2.02 12.51 19.64
C GLU A 84 -2.50 13.69 18.79
N ARG A 85 -1.67 14.72 18.64
CA ARG A 85 -2.03 15.92 17.92
C ARG A 85 -2.21 15.66 16.43
N LEU A 86 -3.09 16.44 15.82
CA LEU A 86 -3.15 16.60 14.38
C LEU A 86 -2.11 17.63 13.91
N THR A 87 -1.84 17.64 12.61
CA THR A 87 -0.98 18.62 11.96
C THR A 87 -1.65 19.08 10.66
N LYS A 88 -1.08 20.07 9.98
CA LYS A 88 -1.52 20.42 8.62
C LYS A 88 -0.68 19.64 7.62
N ILE A 89 -1.33 18.93 6.70
CA ILE A 89 -0.66 18.22 5.60
C ILE A 89 -0.88 18.96 4.28
N VAL A 90 -0.02 18.69 3.30
CA VAL A 90 -0.27 19.05 1.90
C VAL A 90 -1.35 18.12 1.36
N GLU A 91 -2.19 18.64 0.46
CA GLU A 91 -3.23 17.84 -0.19
C GLU A 91 -2.59 16.75 -1.06
N ILE A 92 -3.17 15.55 -1.02
CA ILE A 92 -2.77 14.41 -1.83
C ILE A 92 -3.87 14.19 -2.87
N GLU A 93 -3.48 14.24 -4.14
CA GLU A 93 -4.39 14.07 -5.28
C GLU A 93 -4.93 12.64 -5.39
N LYS A 94 -4.12 11.64 -5.04
CA LYS A 94 -4.52 10.22 -5.07
C LYS A 94 -5.54 9.92 -3.97
N SER A 95 -6.78 9.63 -4.35
CA SER A 95 -7.83 9.25 -3.41
C SER A 95 -7.75 7.75 -3.10
N PRO A 96 -7.80 7.30 -1.83
CA PRO A 96 -7.88 5.88 -1.50
C PRO A 96 -9.12 5.17 -2.09
N GLN A 97 -10.14 5.92 -2.48
CA GLN A 97 -11.36 5.34 -3.05
C GLN A 97 -11.15 4.80 -4.47
N ASP A 98 -10.12 5.26 -5.19
CA ASP A 98 -9.82 4.86 -6.56
C ASP A 98 -9.00 3.55 -6.66
N TYR A 99 -8.79 2.89 -5.53
CA TYR A 99 -7.92 1.72 -5.39
C TYR A 99 -8.63 0.62 -4.62
N ASP A 100 -8.20 -0.62 -4.84
CA ASP A 100 -8.74 -1.81 -4.20
C ASP A 100 -7.95 -2.14 -2.92
N LEU A 101 -6.63 -2.03 -3.01
CA LEU A 101 -5.68 -2.26 -1.90
C LEU A 101 -4.96 -0.97 -1.52
N ILE A 102 -5.02 -0.64 -0.24
CA ILE A 102 -4.28 0.49 0.34
C ILE A 102 -3.22 -0.04 1.31
N VAL A 103 -1.97 0.36 1.11
CA VAL A 103 -0.88 0.10 2.04
C VAL A 103 -0.56 1.38 2.80
N ILE A 104 -0.69 1.37 4.13
CA ILE A 104 -0.47 2.57 4.97
C ILE A 104 0.81 2.42 5.80
N GLY A 105 1.71 3.41 5.65
CA GLY A 105 3.03 3.45 6.28
C GLY A 105 3.22 4.58 7.28
N THR A 106 3.73 4.27 8.47
CA THR A 106 4.10 5.28 9.47
C THR A 106 5.44 5.00 10.15
N PRO A 107 6.28 6.02 10.41
CA PRO A 107 7.32 5.87 11.42
C PRO A 107 6.66 5.79 12.79
N MET A 108 7.24 5.00 13.68
CA MET A 108 6.85 4.97 15.09
C MET A 108 7.59 6.07 15.86
N TRP A 109 6.83 6.98 16.48
CA TRP A 109 7.35 8.01 17.37
C TRP A 109 6.78 7.84 18.76
N ASN A 110 7.65 7.58 19.75
CA ASN A 110 7.25 7.28 21.12
C ASN A 110 6.11 6.25 21.20
N LYS A 111 6.26 5.10 20.51
CA LYS A 111 5.27 4.01 20.43
C LYS A 111 3.89 4.43 19.85
N ARG A 112 3.85 5.51 19.08
CA ARG A 112 2.64 6.05 18.43
C ARG A 112 2.88 6.30 16.94
N ILE A 113 1.78 6.43 16.18
CA ILE A 113 1.79 6.86 14.78
C ILE A 113 2.23 8.32 14.66
N ALA A 114 2.74 8.71 13.50
CA ALA A 114 3.07 10.10 13.21
C ALA A 114 1.79 10.96 13.12
N PRO A 115 1.80 12.22 13.63
CA PRO A 115 0.69 13.18 13.49
C PRO A 115 0.20 13.38 12.05
N ALA A 116 1.10 13.34 11.08
CA ALA A 116 0.77 13.49 9.66
C ALA A 116 -0.11 12.33 9.16
N VAL A 117 0.26 11.09 9.51
CA VAL A 117 -0.56 9.90 9.20
C VAL A 117 -1.89 9.97 9.92
N ARG A 118 -1.91 10.33 11.21
CA ARG A 118 -3.15 10.51 11.98
C ARG A 118 -4.11 11.51 11.32
N THR A 119 -3.57 12.62 10.81
CA THR A 119 -4.34 13.65 10.12
C THR A 119 -4.94 13.07 8.85
N TYR A 120 -4.11 12.46 8.00
CA TYR A 120 -4.56 11.85 6.75
C TYR A 120 -5.69 10.82 6.96
N LEU A 121 -5.54 9.93 7.94
CA LEU A 121 -6.54 8.90 8.25
C LEU A 121 -7.86 9.45 8.77
N LYS A 122 -7.87 10.64 9.37
CA LYS A 122 -9.10 11.32 9.80
C LYS A 122 -9.79 12.09 8.68
N GLU A 123 -9.05 12.47 7.64
CA GLU A 123 -9.56 13.27 6.52
C GLU A 123 -10.10 12.42 5.36
N LYS A 124 -9.69 11.15 5.28
CA LYS A 124 -10.04 10.25 4.17
C LYS A 124 -10.81 9.02 4.67
N SER A 125 -11.71 8.50 3.84
CA SER A 125 -12.41 7.24 4.09
C SER A 125 -11.66 6.07 3.46
N PHE A 126 -11.67 4.93 4.14
CA PHE A 126 -11.08 3.66 3.72
C PHE A 126 -12.08 2.50 3.82
N SER A 127 -13.34 2.78 4.16
CA SER A 127 -14.36 1.75 4.35
C SER A 127 -14.53 0.92 3.07
N GLY A 128 -14.67 -0.40 3.25
CA GLY A 128 -14.79 -1.36 2.16
C GLY A 128 -13.50 -1.62 1.37
N LYS A 129 -12.35 -1.08 1.79
CA LYS A 129 -11.04 -1.32 1.15
C LYS A 129 -10.28 -2.45 1.84
N HIS A 130 -9.45 -3.15 1.06
CA HIS A 130 -8.39 -3.99 1.63
C HIS A 130 -7.25 -3.08 2.11
N VAL A 131 -6.81 -3.27 3.34
CA VAL A 131 -5.79 -2.44 3.97
C VAL A 131 -4.66 -3.29 4.54
N ALA A 132 -3.44 -3.03 4.06
CA ALA A 132 -2.22 -3.53 4.67
C ALA A 132 -1.51 -2.39 5.43
N LEU A 133 -0.94 -2.70 6.59
CA LEU A 133 -0.31 -1.71 7.46
C LEU A 133 1.17 -2.01 7.60
N PHE A 134 2.02 -0.98 7.58
CA PHE A 134 3.40 -1.14 8.01
C PHE A 134 3.89 0.01 8.90
N CYS A 135 4.84 -0.30 9.75
CA CYS A 135 5.55 0.73 10.51
C CYS A 135 7.06 0.48 10.55
N THR A 136 7.81 1.58 10.65
CA THR A 136 9.26 1.53 10.82
C THR A 136 9.67 2.04 12.19
N ASN A 137 10.56 1.32 12.88
CA ASN A 137 11.02 1.72 14.22
C ASN A 137 12.47 1.27 14.50
N LEU A 138 12.94 1.45 15.75
CA LEU A 138 14.30 1.11 16.19
C LEU A 138 14.32 -0.06 17.20
N GLY A 139 13.44 -1.05 17.03
CA GLY A 139 13.35 -2.24 17.89
C GLY A 139 12.25 -2.19 18.95
N SER A 140 11.25 -1.32 18.82
CA SER A 140 10.12 -1.23 19.77
C SER A 140 8.92 -2.09 19.33
N PRO A 141 8.15 -2.66 20.28
CA PRO A 141 6.89 -3.34 19.98
C PRO A 141 5.88 -2.42 19.29
N SER A 142 5.15 -2.96 18.31
CA SER A 142 4.33 -2.21 17.34
C SER A 142 2.84 -2.46 17.44
N GLU A 143 2.39 -3.30 18.37
CA GLU A 143 0.98 -3.70 18.55
C GLU A 143 0.10 -2.47 18.79
N ARG A 144 0.57 -1.54 19.63
CA ARG A 144 -0.14 -0.28 19.88
C ARG A 144 -0.29 0.58 18.62
N VAL A 145 0.72 0.58 17.75
CA VAL A 145 0.72 1.35 16.50
C VAL A 145 -0.35 0.80 15.56
N PHE A 146 -0.36 -0.52 15.34
CA PHE A 146 -1.35 -1.15 14.47
C PHE A 146 -2.77 -1.07 15.03
N SER A 147 -2.94 -1.28 16.34
CA SER A 147 -4.23 -1.09 17.00
C SER A 147 -4.77 0.34 16.80
N THR A 148 -3.90 1.36 16.94
CA THR A 148 -4.30 2.76 16.70
C THR A 148 -4.69 3.00 15.24
N LEU A 149 -3.94 2.45 14.28
CA LEU A 149 -4.25 2.58 12.85
C LEU A 149 -5.64 1.97 12.56
N LYS A 150 -5.89 0.74 13.02
CA LYS A 150 -7.17 0.05 12.83
C LYS A 150 -8.35 0.79 13.44
N GLN A 151 -8.17 1.37 14.62
CA GLN A 151 -9.21 2.17 15.30
C GLN A 151 -9.56 3.45 14.54
N LEU A 152 -8.61 4.07 13.83
CA LEU A 152 -8.84 5.30 13.09
C LEU A 152 -9.59 5.09 11.77
N ILE A 153 -9.51 3.88 11.21
CA ILE A 153 -10.13 3.54 9.92
C ILE A 153 -10.97 2.26 10.03
N PRO A 154 -12.08 2.29 10.78
CA PRO A 154 -12.97 1.14 10.91
C PRO A 154 -13.66 0.80 9.59
N GLY A 155 -14.14 -0.45 9.48
CA GLY A 155 -14.87 -0.92 8.30
C GLY A 155 -13.99 -1.23 7.08
N CYS A 156 -12.68 -1.37 7.29
CA CYS A 156 -11.74 -1.92 6.30
C CYS A 156 -11.56 -3.42 6.52
N ASP A 157 -11.14 -4.12 5.47
CA ASP A 157 -10.60 -5.48 5.59
C ASP A 157 -9.08 -5.42 5.78
N PHE A 158 -8.59 -5.75 6.97
CA PHE A 158 -7.16 -5.67 7.29
C PHE A 158 -6.43 -6.96 6.93
N VAL A 159 -5.63 -6.92 5.87
CA VAL A 159 -5.05 -8.15 5.28
C VAL A 159 -3.70 -8.55 5.88
N SER A 160 -2.90 -7.58 6.34
CA SER A 160 -1.57 -7.85 6.91
C SER A 160 -0.95 -6.66 7.64
N GLU A 161 0.03 -6.94 8.50
CA GLU A 161 0.81 -5.96 9.25
C GLU A 161 2.32 -6.26 9.09
N LEU A 162 3.15 -5.23 8.94
CA LEU A 162 4.62 -5.36 8.84
C LEU A 162 5.34 -4.38 9.74
N THR A 163 6.24 -4.89 10.58
CA THR A 163 7.20 -4.07 11.33
C THR A 163 8.59 -4.22 10.73
N VAL A 164 9.20 -3.09 10.36
CA VAL A 164 10.58 -3.03 9.86
C VAL A 164 11.43 -2.24 10.85
N THR A 165 12.40 -2.91 11.46
CA THR A 165 13.31 -2.32 12.45
C THR A 165 14.61 -1.91 11.77
N HIS A 166 15.27 -0.87 12.29
CA HIS A 166 16.63 -0.50 11.89
C HIS A 166 16.87 -0.44 10.36
N VAL A 167 15.88 0.02 9.59
CA VAL A 167 15.80 -0.06 8.11
C VAL A 167 17.15 0.14 7.39
N LYS A 168 17.86 1.24 7.69
CA LYS A 168 19.13 1.57 7.02
C LYS A 168 20.34 0.77 7.52
N LYS A 169 20.29 0.20 8.73
CA LYS A 169 21.36 -0.63 9.30
C LYS A 169 21.28 -2.07 8.79
N GLU A 170 20.07 -2.58 8.61
CA GLU A 170 19.77 -3.98 8.26
C GLU A 170 19.16 -4.02 6.84
N LEU A 171 19.77 -3.32 5.87
CA LEU A 171 19.12 -3.07 4.57
C LEU A 171 18.89 -4.35 3.76
N ALA A 172 19.84 -5.28 3.78
CA ALA A 172 19.73 -6.52 3.02
C ALA A 172 18.63 -7.44 3.58
N GLU A 173 18.63 -7.70 4.89
CA GLU A 173 17.61 -8.55 5.52
C GLU A 173 16.22 -7.90 5.43
N ASN A 174 16.14 -6.59 5.63
CA ASN A 174 14.86 -5.88 5.51
C ASN A 174 14.33 -5.93 4.08
N LYS A 175 15.20 -5.87 3.05
CA LYS A 175 14.76 -5.99 1.66
C LYS A 175 14.03 -7.32 1.43
N GLU A 176 14.64 -8.43 1.79
CA GLU A 176 14.01 -9.75 1.60
C GLU A 176 12.67 -9.85 2.33
N LYS A 177 12.65 -9.47 3.61
CA LYS A 177 11.43 -9.43 4.44
C LYS A 177 10.31 -8.58 3.83
N ILE A 178 10.64 -7.40 3.31
CA ILE A 178 9.65 -6.49 2.70
C ILE A 178 9.09 -7.11 1.42
N SER A 179 9.94 -7.67 0.57
CA SER A 179 9.52 -8.29 -0.70
C SER A 179 8.64 -9.52 -0.47
N GLU A 180 8.97 -10.38 0.51
CA GLU A 180 8.13 -11.52 0.88
C GLU A 180 6.76 -11.06 1.39
N TRP A 181 6.74 -10.09 2.32
CA TRP A 181 5.50 -9.55 2.85
C TRP A 181 4.63 -8.91 1.76
N ALA A 182 5.24 -8.16 0.84
CA ALA A 182 4.56 -7.50 -0.26
C ALA A 182 3.93 -8.50 -1.27
N LYS A 183 4.58 -9.63 -1.53
CA LYS A 183 3.96 -10.72 -2.33
C LYS A 183 2.76 -11.33 -1.62
N ASN A 184 2.90 -11.56 -0.31
CA ASN A 184 1.86 -12.19 0.49
C ASN A 184 0.59 -11.33 0.62
N ILE A 185 0.69 -9.99 0.64
CA ILE A 185 -0.51 -9.14 0.68
C ILE A 185 -1.34 -9.26 -0.61
N ILE A 186 -0.70 -9.38 -1.78
CA ILE A 186 -1.41 -9.55 -3.06
C ILE A 186 -2.11 -10.90 -3.15
N LEU A 187 -1.53 -11.95 -2.58
CA LEU A 187 -2.14 -13.28 -2.56
C LEU A 187 -3.39 -13.35 -1.67
N LYS A 188 -3.46 -12.54 -0.61
CA LYS A 188 -4.62 -12.50 0.31
C LYS A 188 -5.79 -11.68 -0.22
N THR A 189 -5.56 -10.86 -1.25
CA THR A 189 -6.58 -9.97 -1.82
C THR A 189 -7.16 -10.47 -3.14
N LYS A 190 -6.65 -11.59 -3.66
CA LYS A 190 -7.22 -12.32 -4.81
C LYS A 190 -8.29 -13.29 -4.34
#